data_AF-A0AAN4YM14-F1
#
_entry.id   AF-A0AAN4YM14-F1
#
_cell.length_a   1.000
_cell.length_b   1.000
_cell.length_c   1.000
_cell.angle_alpha   90.00
_cell.angle_beta   90.00
_cell.angle_gamma   90.00
#
_symmetry.space_group_name_H-M   'P 1'
#
loop_
_entity.id
_entity.type
_entity.pdbx_description
1 polymer ?
#
loop_
_entity_poly.entity_id
_entity_poly.type
_entity_poly.pdbx_seq_one_letter_code
_entity_poly.pdbx_strand_id
1 'polypeptide(L)'
;MSGELASERWSPAQRVESVLISILSLLDDAEVSSPANVDAGVTLRKEPEEYKSRVRKDVEISKQDIPEGFVMPTHQPATVKPVEKDDSDFWAESDADDDVFGGSDSDEDMDFDDQDTGSDEEEEEEEKERS
;
A
#
# COMPACT_ATOMS: atom_id res chain seq x y z
N MET A 1 -23.55 11.54 -7.02
CA MET A 1 -22.91 11.23 -5.73
C MET A 1 -21.49 11.73 -5.82
N SER A 2 -21.01 12.55 -4.87
CA SER A 2 -19.59 12.91 -4.80
C SER A 2 -18.80 11.61 -4.67
N GLY A 3 -17.87 11.33 -5.60
CA GLY A 3 -17.15 10.04 -5.72
C GLY A 3 -16.13 9.75 -4.63
N GLU A 4 -16.35 10.26 -3.42
CA GLU A 4 -15.48 10.18 -2.25
C GLU A 4 -15.73 8.91 -1.41
N LEU A 5 -14.62 8.39 -0.89
CA LEU A 5 -14.45 7.37 0.15
C LEU A 5 -15.49 7.52 1.28
N ALA A 6 -16.14 6.45 1.74
CA ALA A 6 -16.78 6.48 3.06
C ALA A 6 -15.75 6.75 4.18
N SER A 7 -14.49 6.31 3.97
CA SER A 7 -13.34 6.56 4.84
C SER A 7 -12.85 8.01 4.84
N GLU A 8 -13.11 8.76 3.78
CA GLU A 8 -12.71 10.17 3.63
C GLU A 8 -13.68 11.11 4.37
N ARG A 9 -14.85 10.60 4.75
CA ARG A 9 -15.83 11.33 5.54
C ARG A 9 -15.60 11.10 7.03
N TRP A 10 -15.92 12.11 7.82
CA TRP A 10 -15.90 11.99 9.28
C TRP A 10 -16.82 10.85 9.74
N SER A 11 -16.31 9.99 10.63
CA SER A 11 -17.10 8.95 11.29
C SER A 11 -16.61 8.74 12.72
N PRO A 12 -17.46 8.25 13.65
CA PRO A 12 -17.06 7.94 15.02
C PRO A 12 -15.96 6.87 15.15
N ALA A 13 -15.68 6.13 14.07
CA ALA A 13 -14.60 5.15 14.03
C ALA A 13 -13.21 5.79 13.85
N GLN A 14 -13.15 7.06 13.40
CA GLN A 14 -11.89 7.78 13.22
C GLN A 14 -11.28 8.13 14.58
N ARG A 15 -9.96 7.95 14.69
CA ARG A 15 -9.18 8.25 15.90
C ARG A 15 -8.37 9.52 15.67
N VAL A 16 -7.90 10.14 16.75
CA VAL A 16 -7.01 11.31 16.63
C VAL A 16 -5.77 10.96 15.81
N GLU A 17 -5.23 9.76 15.98
CA GLU A 17 -4.09 9.25 15.20
C GLU A 17 -4.34 9.27 13.68
N SER A 18 -5.48 8.75 13.21
CA SER A 18 -5.78 8.72 11.77
C SER A 18 -5.97 10.13 11.19
N VAL A 19 -6.52 11.04 11.98
CA VAL A 19 -6.64 12.46 11.60
C VAL A 19 -5.26 13.12 11.51
N LEU A 20 -4.37 12.90 12.48
CA LEU A 20 -3.02 13.47 12.46
C LEU A 20 -2.19 12.93 11.28
N ILE A 21 -2.30 11.64 10.98
CA ILE A 21 -1.66 11.06 9.80
C ILE A 21 -2.20 11.71 8.51
N SER A 22 -3.52 11.89 8.40
CA SER A 22 -4.12 12.57 7.25
C SER A 22 -3.62 14.01 7.09
N ILE A 23 -3.46 14.76 8.18
CA ILE A 23 -2.90 16.12 8.14
C ILE A 23 -1.46 16.10 7.65
N LEU A 24 -0.63 15.17 8.15
CA LEU A 24 0.76 15.03 7.70
C LEU A 24 0.83 14.69 6.21
N SER A 25 -0.02 13.77 5.74
CA SER A 25 -0.09 13.43 4.31
C SER A 25 -0.52 14.63 3.45
N LEU A 26 -1.45 15.47 3.91
CA LEU A 26 -1.85 16.70 3.21
C LEU A 26 -0.75 17.78 3.20
N LEU A 27 0.15 17.78 4.18
CA LEU A 27 1.31 18.68 4.20
C LEU A 27 2.39 18.23 3.21
N ASP A 28 2.57 16.92 3.05
CA ASP A 28 3.52 16.35 2.07
C ASP A 28 2.99 16.45 0.64
N ASP A 29 1.70 16.19 0.42
CA ASP A 29 1.03 16.30 -0.88
C ASP A 29 -0.21 17.20 -0.78
N ALA A 30 -0.01 18.49 -1.08
CA ALA A 30 -1.05 19.50 -0.95
C ALA A 30 -2.05 19.46 -2.11
N GLU A 31 -3.34 19.50 -1.79
CA GLU A 31 -4.42 19.48 -2.78
C GLU A 31 -4.52 20.82 -3.54
N VAL A 32 -4.22 20.80 -4.85
CA VAL A 32 -4.19 21.99 -5.72
C VAL A 32 -5.43 22.16 -6.60
N SER A 33 -6.29 21.14 -6.71
CA SER A 33 -7.54 21.21 -7.47
C SER A 33 -8.64 21.92 -6.66
N SER A 34 -8.56 21.87 -5.33
CA SER A 34 -9.46 22.56 -4.40
C SER A 34 -8.67 23.22 -3.26
N PRO A 35 -7.85 24.25 -3.56
CA PRO A 35 -6.97 24.83 -2.57
C PRO A 35 -7.76 25.70 -1.57
N ALA A 36 -7.51 25.51 -0.27
CA ALA A 36 -8.04 26.41 0.76
C ALA A 36 -7.47 27.84 0.62
N ASN A 37 -6.20 27.94 0.22
CA ASN A 37 -5.53 29.20 -0.11
C ASN A 37 -5.12 29.19 -1.60
N VAL A 38 -5.85 29.95 -2.41
CA VAL A 38 -5.65 30.02 -3.86
C VAL A 38 -4.25 30.54 -4.22
N ASP A 39 -3.75 31.56 -3.53
CA ASP A 39 -2.44 32.15 -3.83
C ASP A 39 -1.32 31.15 -3.56
N ALA A 40 -1.38 30.45 -2.42
CA ALA A 40 -0.43 29.39 -2.09
C ALA A 40 -0.47 28.24 -3.11
N GLY A 41 -1.67 27.83 -3.55
CA GLY A 41 -1.85 26.80 -4.58
C GLY A 41 -1.30 27.23 -5.95
N VAL A 42 -1.44 28.52 -6.31
CA VAL A 42 -0.85 29.07 -7.53
C VAL A 42 0.67 29.11 -7.44
N THR A 43 1.24 29.61 -6.34
CA THR A 43 2.70 29.65 -6.13
C THR A 43 3.29 28.25 -6.12
N LEU A 44 2.65 27.28 -5.47
CA LEU A 44 3.09 25.88 -5.46
C LEU A 44 3.21 25.31 -6.89
N ARG A 45 2.23 25.62 -7.77
CA ARG A 45 2.21 25.11 -9.15
C ARG A 45 3.12 25.86 -10.12
N LYS A 46 3.20 27.19 -10.00
CA LYS A 46 3.91 28.05 -10.97
C LYS A 46 5.36 28.34 -10.56
N GLU A 47 5.61 28.46 -9.26
CA GLU A 47 6.85 28.98 -8.68
C GLU A 47 7.29 28.13 -7.46
N PRO A 48 7.60 26.84 -7.66
CA PRO A 48 7.86 25.90 -6.56
C PRO A 48 9.08 26.29 -5.70
N GLU A 49 10.07 26.97 -6.27
CA GLU A 49 11.24 27.43 -5.53
C GLU A 49 10.91 28.61 -4.60
N GLU A 50 10.01 29.50 -5.01
CA GLU A 50 9.53 30.56 -4.14
C GLU A 50 8.68 29.97 -3.00
N TYR A 51 7.81 29.01 -3.32
CA TYR A 51 7.02 28.28 -2.33
C TYR A 51 7.93 27.63 -1.27
N LYS A 52 8.97 26.88 -1.70
CA LYS A 52 9.96 26.27 -0.79
C LYS A 52 10.69 27.32 0.06
N SER A 53 11.01 28.48 -0.51
CA SER A 53 11.66 29.57 0.24
C SER A 53 10.76 30.10 1.36
N ARG A 54 9.45 30.23 1.11
CA ARG A 54 8.46 30.62 2.14
C ARG A 54 8.33 29.55 3.22
N VAL A 55 8.15 28.28 2.82
CA VAL A 55 8.08 27.16 3.76
C VAL A 55 9.33 27.07 4.65
N ARG A 56 10.53 27.28 4.10
CA ARG A 56 11.77 27.32 4.91
C ARG A 56 11.73 28.44 5.96
N LYS A 57 11.22 29.62 5.63
CA LYS A 57 11.07 30.71 6.59
C LYS A 57 10.08 30.33 7.69
N ASP A 58 8.97 29.70 7.33
CA ASP A 58 7.95 29.25 8.29
C ASP A 58 8.50 28.16 9.22
N VAL A 59 9.36 27.26 8.72
CA VAL A 59 10.08 26.27 9.54
C VAL A 59 11.04 26.94 10.53
N GLU A 60 11.74 28.00 10.15
CA GLU A 60 12.61 28.73 11.10
C GLU A 60 11.79 29.47 12.17
N ILE A 61 10.61 29.97 11.83
CA ILE A 61 9.70 30.61 12.78
C ILE A 61 9.14 29.56 13.76
N SER A 62 8.67 28.42 13.26
CA SER A 62 8.04 27.38 14.10
C SER A 62 8.99 26.74 15.11
N LYS A 63 10.31 26.76 14.85
CA LYS A 63 11.32 26.32 15.84
C LYS A 63 11.27 27.10 17.15
N GLN A 64 10.74 28.32 17.14
CA GLN A 64 10.60 29.16 18.35
C GLN A 64 9.53 28.62 19.30
N ASP A 65 8.60 27.81 18.80
CA ASP A 65 7.51 27.22 19.58
C ASP A 65 7.90 25.88 20.23
N ILE A 66 9.14 25.41 20.04
CA ILE A 66 9.63 24.16 20.63
C ILE A 66 9.83 24.35 22.13
N PRO A 67 9.19 23.52 23.00
CA PRO A 67 9.34 23.63 24.44
C PRO A 67 10.76 23.36 24.92
N GLU A 68 11.18 24.04 26.00
CA GLU A 68 12.49 23.79 26.62
C GLU A 68 12.63 22.32 27.07
N GLY A 69 13.74 21.69 26.69
CA GLY A 69 14.01 20.28 27.01
C GLY A 69 13.35 19.25 26.09
N PHE A 70 12.53 19.67 25.11
CA PHE A 70 12.00 18.77 24.09
C PHE A 70 13.05 18.47 23.01
N VAL A 71 13.32 17.19 22.77
CA VAL A 71 14.27 16.75 21.73
C VAL A 71 13.49 16.35 20.47
N MET A 72 13.73 17.06 19.37
CA MET A 72 13.10 16.75 18.08
C MET A 72 13.48 15.33 17.61
N PRO A 73 12.50 14.52 17.19
CA PRO A 73 12.80 13.25 16.52
C PRO A 73 13.60 13.51 15.24
N THR A 74 14.86 13.08 15.19
CA THR A 74 15.66 13.12 13.97
C THR A 74 15.37 11.89 13.12
N HIS A 75 15.51 11.99 11.79
CA HIS A 75 15.36 10.92 10.81
C HIS A 75 16.32 9.74 11.06
N GLN A 76 16.02 8.90 12.05
CA GLN A 76 16.49 7.53 12.04
C GLN A 76 15.60 6.78 11.04
N PRO A 77 16.14 6.12 10.01
CA PRO A 77 15.33 5.15 9.30
C PRO A 77 14.93 4.09 10.34
N ALA A 78 13.64 3.99 10.65
CA ALA A 78 13.09 2.93 11.50
C ALA A 78 13.15 1.54 10.81
N THR A 79 14.02 1.40 9.82
CA THR A 79 14.35 0.17 9.11
C THR A 79 15.83 -0.11 9.33
N VAL A 80 16.13 -0.85 10.40
CA VAL A 80 17.29 -1.74 10.36
C VAL A 80 16.98 -2.69 9.21
N LYS A 81 17.65 -2.55 8.05
CA LYS A 81 17.61 -3.61 7.04
C LYS A 81 17.99 -4.89 7.78
N PRO A 82 17.15 -5.93 7.84
CA PRO A 82 17.60 -7.19 8.40
C PRO A 82 18.86 -7.55 7.63
N VAL A 83 19.97 -7.71 8.36
CA VAL A 83 21.20 -8.23 7.79
C VAL A 83 20.80 -9.57 7.20
N GLU A 84 20.86 -9.69 5.87
CA GLU A 84 20.74 -10.96 5.17
C GLU A 84 21.86 -11.85 5.72
N LYS A 85 21.54 -12.64 6.74
CA LYS A 85 22.37 -13.79 7.08
C LYS A 85 22.06 -14.79 6.00
N ASP A 86 23.10 -15.17 5.27
CA ASP A 86 23.10 -16.24 4.29
C ASP A 86 22.36 -17.45 4.89
N ASP A 87 21.16 -17.78 4.39
CA ASP A 87 20.30 -18.87 4.87
C ASP A 87 20.89 -20.27 4.54
N SER A 88 22.18 -20.34 4.20
CA SER A 88 22.90 -21.59 3.97
C SER A 88 22.95 -22.49 5.22
N ASP A 89 22.86 -21.90 6.42
CA ASP A 89 22.75 -22.63 7.69
C ASP A 89 21.31 -23.04 8.05
N PHE A 90 20.29 -22.61 7.30
CA PHE A 90 18.90 -23.01 7.56
C PHE A 90 18.59 -24.41 7.02
N TRP A 91 19.25 -24.80 5.93
CA TRP A 91 19.05 -26.10 5.26
C TRP A 91 20.16 -27.11 5.56
N ALA A 92 21.28 -26.67 6.11
CA ALA A 92 22.42 -27.52 6.42
C ALA A 92 22.53 -27.76 7.93
N GLU A 93 21.72 -28.68 8.44
CA GLU A 93 22.12 -29.71 9.44
C GLU A 93 20.87 -30.37 10.07
N SER A 94 20.23 -31.25 9.31
CA SER A 94 19.50 -32.39 9.87
C SER A 94 19.70 -33.66 9.02
N ASP A 95 20.82 -33.76 8.31
CA ASP A 95 21.14 -34.93 7.47
C ASP A 95 22.11 -35.87 8.20
N ALA A 96 21.73 -36.26 9.41
CA ALA A 96 22.38 -37.32 10.16
C ALA A 96 21.33 -38.15 10.92
N ASP A 97 20.82 -39.16 10.22
CA ASP A 97 20.33 -40.46 10.72
C ASP A 97 19.28 -40.47 11.85
N ASP A 98 18.02 -40.80 11.54
CA ASP A 98 17.52 -42.18 11.71
C ASP A 98 16.06 -42.30 11.21
N ASP A 99 15.85 -43.26 10.30
CA ASP A 99 14.58 -43.64 9.69
C ASP A 99 13.58 -44.24 10.70
N VAL A 100 12.64 -43.47 11.27
CA VAL A 100 11.55 -44.04 12.09
C VAL A 100 10.24 -43.24 12.06
N PHE A 101 9.51 -43.20 10.94
CA PHE A 101 8.04 -43.19 11.02
C PHE A 101 7.39 -43.72 9.73
N GLY A 102 6.89 -44.94 9.82
CA GLY A 102 6.40 -45.74 8.69
C GLY A 102 5.20 -45.13 7.97
N GLY A 103 5.28 -45.17 6.64
CA GLY A 103 4.14 -44.95 5.77
C GLY A 103 2.99 -45.86 6.14
N SER A 104 1.87 -45.25 6.51
CA SER A 104 0.58 -45.93 6.55
C SER A 104 -0.04 -45.78 5.17
N ASP A 105 0.13 -46.81 4.36
CA ASP A 105 -0.71 -47.11 3.20
C ASP A 105 -2.16 -47.22 3.70
N SER A 106 -3.06 -46.40 3.17
CA SER A 106 -4.49 -46.62 3.28
C SER A 106 -5.06 -46.39 1.89
N ASP A 107 -5.06 -47.50 1.16
CA ASP A 107 -5.62 -47.69 -0.16
C ASP A 107 -7.15 -47.55 -0.05
N GLU A 108 -7.72 -46.51 -0.66
CA GLU A 108 -9.16 -46.48 -0.95
C GLU A 108 -9.34 -45.86 -2.34
N ASP A 109 -9.31 -46.77 -3.31
CA ASP A 109 -9.65 -46.57 -4.71
C ASP A 109 -11.04 -45.89 -4.85
N MET A 110 -11.04 -44.69 -5.44
CA MET A 110 -12.26 -44.07 -5.98
C MET A 110 -12.07 -43.91 -7.49
N ASP A 111 -12.17 -45.04 -8.21
CA ASP A 111 -12.43 -45.05 -9.64
C ASP A 111 -13.80 -44.40 -9.91
N PHE A 112 -13.80 -43.19 -10.48
CA PHE A 112 -14.97 -42.67 -11.20
C PHE A 112 -14.58 -42.48 -12.66
N ASP A 113 -14.92 -43.49 -13.43
CA ASP A 113 -14.74 -43.64 -14.85
C ASP A 113 -15.67 -42.67 -15.63
N ASP A 114 -15.07 -42.05 -16.65
CA ASP A 114 -15.62 -41.72 -17.97
C ASP A 114 -17.00 -41.02 -18.09
N GLN A 115 -16.96 -39.71 -18.40
CA GLN A 115 -17.85 -39.12 -19.42
C GLN A 115 -17.08 -38.13 -20.28
N ASP A 116 -16.46 -38.66 -21.33
CA ASP A 116 -16.24 -37.97 -22.60
C ASP A 116 -17.59 -37.54 -23.21
N THR A 117 -17.79 -36.22 -23.42
CA THR A 117 -18.78 -35.72 -24.39
C THR A 117 -18.23 -34.52 -25.15
N GLY A 118 -17.49 -34.81 -26.22
CA GLY A 118 -17.80 -34.36 -27.59
C GLY A 118 -17.96 -32.86 -27.84
N SER A 119 -16.91 -32.28 -28.40
CA SER A 119 -16.98 -31.15 -29.33
C SER A 119 -17.68 -31.60 -30.62
N ASP A 120 -18.73 -30.90 -31.04
CA ASP A 120 -19.15 -30.92 -32.45
C ASP A 120 -19.84 -29.61 -32.85
N GLU A 121 -19.54 -29.20 -34.08
CA GLU A 121 -19.83 -27.95 -34.78
C GLU A 121 -21.17 -28.04 -35.53
N GLU A 122 -22.00 -26.98 -35.57
CA GLU A 122 -22.93 -26.60 -36.67
C GLU A 122 -23.22 -25.08 -36.51
N GLU A 123 -22.62 -24.14 -37.25
CA GLU A 123 -22.88 -23.67 -38.64
C GLU A 123 -24.30 -23.10 -38.94
N GLU A 124 -24.30 -21.95 -39.64
CA GLU A 124 -25.39 -21.26 -40.37
C GLU A 124 -26.44 -20.47 -39.53
N GLU A 125 -26.88 -19.24 -39.87
CA GLU A 125 -26.67 -18.38 -41.03
C GLU A 125 -27.15 -16.92 -40.73
N GLU A 126 -26.88 -16.06 -41.69
CA GLU A 126 -27.00 -14.60 -41.83
C GLU A 126 -28.34 -13.92 -41.48
N GLU A 127 -28.28 -12.64 -41.07
CA GLU A 127 -28.69 -11.46 -41.87
C GLU A 127 -28.53 -10.20 -40.98
N LYS A 128 -27.50 -9.37 -41.14
CA LYS A 128 -27.29 -8.33 -42.16
C LYS A 128 -28.37 -7.23 -42.22
N GLU A 129 -27.87 -6.01 -42.02
CA GLU A 129 -28.38 -4.70 -42.49
C GLU A 129 -29.62 -4.11 -41.80
N ARG A 130 -29.41 -2.99 -41.09
CA ARG A 130 -29.65 -1.69 -41.74
C ARG A 130 -28.89 -0.56 -41.06
N SER A 131 -28.11 0.10 -41.91
CA SER A 131 -27.51 1.45 -41.90
C SER A 131 -27.74 2.39 -40.71
#